data_AF-A0A7X7QYQ2-F1
#
_entry.id   AF-A0A7X7QYQ2-F1
#
_cell.length_a   1.000
_cell.length_b   1.000
_cell.length_c   1.000
_cell.angle_alpha   90.00
_cell.angle_beta   90.00
_cell.angle_gamma   90.00
#
_symmetry.space_group_name_H-M   'P 1'
#
loop_
_entity.id
_entity.type
_entity.pdbx_description
1 polymer ?
#
loop_
_entity_poly.entity_id
_entity_poly.type
_entity_poly.pdbx_seq_one_letter_code
_entity_poly.pdbx_strand_id
1 'polypeptide(L)'
;LEGTSTNLGFLTVETAGTIAPGASVGSQTWSDIEFQPGAVYECDVDADNSKADLLTSTGELMLPDTANSVTIKVVQTTSAAAISKTVLAYDYMTGSTNALVLDFSGTGFQQPALTVGAQGVTISLVPEPAAALAAIFALLLAARRK
;
A
#
# COMPACT_ATOMS: atom_id res chain seq x y z
N LEU A 1 -14.27 11.39 -0.24
CA LEU A 1 -13.71 12.29 0.78
C LEU A 1 -12.56 11.54 1.38
N GLU A 2 -11.34 12.06 1.24
CA GLU A 2 -10.15 11.45 1.84
C GLU A 2 -10.29 11.61 3.35
N GLY A 3 -10.41 10.48 4.05
CA GLY A 3 -10.53 10.47 5.50
C GLY A 3 -9.14 10.61 6.11
N THR A 4 -8.97 11.55 7.03
CA THR A 4 -7.78 11.57 7.89
C THR A 4 -8.22 11.36 9.32
N SER A 5 -7.60 10.41 10.02
CA SER A 5 -7.77 10.22 11.45
C SER A 5 -6.42 10.25 12.16
N THR A 6 -6.39 10.86 13.34
CA THR A 6 -5.23 10.85 14.22
C THR A 6 -5.66 10.29 15.55
N ASN A 7 -4.96 9.26 16.01
CA ASN A 7 -5.26 8.52 17.21
C ASN A 7 -3.97 8.30 17.99
N LEU A 8 -3.66 9.15 18.96
CA LEU A 8 -2.36 9.14 19.65
C LEU A 8 -2.21 7.98 20.67
N GLY A 9 -2.99 6.92 20.50
CA GLY A 9 -2.90 5.69 21.28
C GLY A 9 -2.05 4.61 20.62
N PHE A 10 -1.95 3.49 21.32
CA PHE A 10 -1.33 2.25 20.82
C PHE A 10 -2.36 1.46 20.01
N LEU A 11 -1.97 1.01 18.81
CA LEU A 11 -2.77 0.11 17.99
C LEU A 11 -2.14 -1.28 17.95
N THR A 12 -2.89 -2.30 18.35
CA THR A 12 -2.58 -3.69 18.01
C THR A 12 -3.48 -4.16 16.88
N VAL A 13 -2.90 -4.59 15.77
CA VAL A 13 -3.61 -5.33 14.72
C VAL A 13 -3.46 -6.80 15.03
N GLU A 14 -4.51 -7.36 15.65
CA GLU A 14 -4.57 -8.75 16.10
C GLU A 14 -4.41 -9.75 14.95
N THR A 15 -4.15 -11.02 15.29
CA THR A 15 -4.11 -12.12 14.31
C THR A 15 -5.42 -12.20 13.54
N ALA A 16 -5.33 -12.26 12.21
CA ALA A 16 -6.46 -12.17 11.28
C ALA A 16 -7.26 -10.86 11.35
N GLY A 17 -6.80 -9.89 12.16
CA GLY A 17 -7.29 -8.54 12.18
C GLY A 17 -6.94 -7.82 10.88
N THR A 18 -7.84 -6.95 10.44
CA THR A 18 -7.63 -6.10 9.26
C THR A 18 -7.75 -4.65 9.67
N ILE A 19 -6.76 -3.84 9.29
CA ILE A 19 -6.88 -2.38 9.31
C ILE A 19 -7.05 -1.90 7.87
N ALA A 20 -8.05 -1.04 7.66
CA ALA A 20 -8.32 -0.37 6.40
C ALA A 20 -8.65 1.11 6.69
N PRO A 21 -7.87 2.07 6.16
CA PRO A 21 -8.13 3.50 6.31
C PRO A 21 -9.52 3.94 5.85
N GLY A 22 -10.15 3.20 4.93
CA GLY A 22 -11.55 3.34 4.52
C GLY A 22 -11.75 2.87 3.08
N ALA A 23 -12.97 2.98 2.55
CA ALA A 23 -13.29 2.67 1.14
C ALA A 23 -12.90 3.81 0.16
N SER A 24 -11.97 4.66 0.57
CA SER A 24 -11.47 5.84 -0.14
C SER A 24 -10.07 6.08 0.38
N VAL A 25 -9.16 6.47 -0.52
CA VAL A 25 -7.78 6.84 -0.15
C VAL A 25 -7.78 7.81 1.02
N GLY A 26 -7.14 7.41 2.12
CA GLY A 26 -7.16 8.08 3.41
C GLY A 26 -5.88 7.86 4.18
N SER A 27 -5.78 8.52 5.34
CA SER A 27 -4.61 8.42 6.20
C SER A 27 -5.01 8.21 7.64
N GLN A 28 -4.37 7.26 8.30
CA GLN A 28 -4.53 7.05 9.73
C GLN A 28 -3.18 7.22 10.42
N THR A 29 -3.15 7.99 11.50
CA THR A 29 -1.96 8.19 12.32
C THR A 29 -2.18 7.62 13.70
N TRP A 30 -1.23 6.81 14.17
CA TRP A 30 -1.18 6.21 15.49
C TRP A 30 0.11 6.59 16.22
N SER A 31 0.16 6.51 17.55
CA SER A 31 1.43 6.65 18.28
C SER A 31 2.32 5.48 17.89
N ASP A 32 1.90 4.28 18.28
CA ASP A 32 2.64 3.04 18.05
C ASP A 32 1.69 2.03 17.40
N ILE A 33 2.24 1.18 16.53
CA ILE A 33 1.48 0.16 15.80
C ILE A 33 2.19 -1.17 15.94
N GLU A 34 1.48 -2.16 16.48
CA GLU A 34 1.94 -3.54 16.54
C GLU A 34 1.11 -4.41 15.58
N PHE A 35 1.79 -5.14 14.69
CA PHE A 35 1.16 -6.16 13.88
C PHE A 35 1.41 -7.54 14.48
N GLN A 36 0.34 -8.27 14.78
CA GLN A 36 0.45 -9.69 15.13
C GLN A 36 0.57 -10.57 13.87
N PRO A 37 1.16 -11.78 13.97
CA PRO A 37 1.16 -12.72 12.87
C PRO A 37 -0.26 -13.00 12.35
N GLY A 38 -0.43 -12.95 11.04
CA GLY A 38 -1.71 -13.09 10.33
C GLY A 38 -2.47 -11.77 10.14
N ALA A 39 -1.96 -10.64 10.60
CA ALA A 39 -2.59 -9.34 10.42
C ALA A 39 -2.56 -8.87 8.96
N VAL A 40 -3.57 -8.08 8.59
CA VAL A 40 -3.73 -7.51 7.25
C VAL A 40 -3.84 -6.00 7.34
N TYR A 41 -3.02 -5.31 6.55
CA TYR A 41 -3.22 -3.91 6.22
C TYR A 41 -3.78 -3.83 4.81
N GLU A 42 -5.04 -3.44 4.68
CA GLU A 42 -5.67 -3.15 3.39
C GLU A 42 -5.43 -1.70 3.02
N CYS A 43 -4.79 -1.47 1.87
CA CYS A 43 -4.49 -0.15 1.36
C CYS A 43 -5.13 0.08 0.00
N ASP A 44 -5.96 1.12 -0.08
CA ASP A 44 -6.53 1.60 -1.32
C ASP A 44 -5.52 2.42 -2.11
N VAL A 45 -5.52 2.24 -3.43
CA VAL A 45 -4.83 3.14 -4.37
C VAL A 45 -5.87 3.73 -5.29
N ASP A 46 -5.86 5.05 -5.49
CA ASP A 46 -6.84 5.70 -6.34
C ASP A 46 -6.70 5.30 -7.81
N ALA A 47 -7.79 5.46 -8.58
CA ALA A 47 -7.85 4.98 -9.96
C ALA A 47 -6.83 5.64 -10.91
N ASP A 48 -6.37 6.86 -10.60
CA ASP A 48 -5.34 7.56 -11.38
C ASP A 48 -3.92 7.36 -10.84
N ASN A 49 -3.78 6.56 -9.78
CA ASN A 49 -2.56 6.30 -9.02
C ASN A 49 -1.88 7.56 -8.46
N SER A 50 -2.62 8.65 -8.30
CA SER A 50 -2.09 9.87 -7.72
C SER A 50 -1.89 9.75 -6.21
N LYS A 51 -2.67 8.89 -5.53
CA LYS A 51 -2.68 8.73 -4.07
C LYS A 51 -2.85 7.26 -3.66
N ALA A 52 -2.37 6.95 -2.46
CA ALA A 52 -2.57 5.68 -1.82
C ALA A 52 -2.88 5.92 -0.34
N ASP A 53 -3.54 4.96 0.27
CA ASP A 53 -3.70 4.90 1.71
C ASP A 53 -2.35 4.99 2.41
N LEU A 54 -2.35 5.70 3.53
CA LEU A 54 -1.16 5.85 4.37
C LEU A 54 -1.50 5.56 5.83
N LEU A 55 -0.91 4.50 6.36
CA LEU A 55 -0.90 4.23 7.79
C LEU A 55 0.41 4.73 8.39
N THR A 56 0.32 5.62 9.37
CA THR A 56 1.49 6.26 10.01
C THR A 56 1.56 5.87 11.48
N SER A 57 2.71 5.41 11.93
CA SER A 57 3.09 5.42 13.34
C SER A 57 4.00 6.64 13.58
N THR A 58 3.69 7.47 14.58
CA THR A 58 4.57 8.58 15.01
C THR A 58 5.60 8.14 16.06
N GLY A 59 5.72 6.83 16.27
CA GLY A 59 6.54 6.19 17.28
C GLY A 59 7.09 4.89 16.70
N GLU A 60 6.78 3.78 17.36
CA GLU A 60 7.28 2.46 16.98
C GLU A 60 6.28 1.68 16.12
N LEU A 61 6.76 1.19 14.97
CA LEU A 61 6.15 0.09 14.22
C LEU A 61 6.78 -1.24 14.66
N MET A 62 6.02 -2.07 15.35
CA MET A 62 6.44 -3.42 15.76
C MET A 62 5.93 -4.45 14.75
N LEU A 63 6.87 -5.14 14.09
CA LEU A 63 6.59 -6.28 13.23
C LEU A 63 6.92 -7.60 13.96
N PRO A 64 6.24 -8.70 13.62
CA PRO A 64 6.61 -10.00 14.17
C PRO A 64 7.91 -10.52 13.54
N ASP A 65 8.54 -11.52 14.15
CA ASP A 65 9.75 -12.14 13.59
C ASP A 65 9.46 -13.16 12.46
N THR A 66 8.23 -13.67 12.41
CA THR A 66 7.81 -14.69 11.44
C THR A 66 7.71 -14.09 10.03
N ALA A 67 8.43 -14.68 9.08
CA ALA A 67 8.42 -14.21 7.69
C ALA A 67 7.03 -14.35 7.02
N ASN A 68 6.70 -13.42 6.13
CA ASN A 68 5.43 -13.34 5.38
C ASN A 68 4.17 -13.48 6.26
N SER A 69 4.21 -12.95 7.49
CA SER A 69 3.12 -13.09 8.44
C SER A 69 2.24 -11.84 8.53
N VAL A 70 2.64 -10.71 7.96
CA VAL A 70 1.83 -9.49 7.88
C VAL A 70 1.59 -9.17 6.41
N THR A 71 0.33 -9.09 6.01
CA THR A 71 -0.05 -8.87 4.61
C THR A 71 -0.37 -7.41 4.37
N ILE A 72 0.32 -6.78 3.42
CA ILE A 72 -0.12 -5.51 2.82
C ILE A 72 -0.94 -5.88 1.60
N LYS A 73 -2.25 -5.65 1.66
CA LYS A 73 -3.18 -5.97 0.58
C LYS A 73 -3.55 -4.71 -0.17
N VAL A 74 -3.16 -4.64 -1.44
CA VAL A 74 -3.52 -3.53 -2.33
C VAL A 74 -4.92 -3.77 -2.88
N VAL A 75 -5.81 -2.83 -2.62
CA VAL A 75 -7.15 -2.81 -3.20
C VAL A 75 -7.20 -1.69 -4.23
N GLN A 76 -7.08 -2.10 -5.50
CA GLN A 76 -7.25 -1.19 -6.62
C GLN A 76 -7.86 -1.93 -7.81
N THR A 77 -8.73 -1.25 -8.53
CA THR A 77 -9.15 -1.64 -9.88
C THR A 77 -8.46 -0.77 -10.92
N THR A 78 -7.55 -1.39 -11.68
CA THR A 78 -7.11 -0.98 -13.03
C THR A 78 -6.51 0.42 -13.18
N SER A 79 -5.19 0.50 -13.28
CA SER A 79 -4.52 1.69 -13.82
C SER A 79 -3.42 1.32 -14.81
N ALA A 80 -3.19 2.24 -15.77
CA ALA A 80 -2.23 2.06 -16.87
C ALA A 80 -0.85 2.68 -16.58
N ALA A 81 -0.62 3.24 -15.39
CA ALA A 81 0.64 3.87 -15.01
C ALA A 81 1.38 3.09 -13.92
N ALA A 82 2.71 2.99 -14.04
CA ALA A 82 3.55 2.48 -12.96
C ALA A 82 3.60 3.49 -11.82
N ILE A 83 3.55 3.01 -10.58
CA ILE A 83 3.64 3.85 -9.39
C ILE A 83 4.57 3.31 -8.34
N SER A 84 4.98 4.22 -7.45
CA SER A 84 5.68 3.95 -6.22
C SER A 84 5.09 4.85 -5.13
N LYS A 85 4.56 4.25 -4.05
CA LYS A 85 3.86 4.96 -2.98
C LYS A 85 4.23 4.40 -1.62
N THR A 86 4.48 5.30 -0.67
CA THR A 86 4.60 4.92 0.74
C THR A 86 3.21 4.64 1.28
N VAL A 87 3.03 3.45 1.85
CA VAL A 87 1.75 2.99 2.43
C VAL A 87 1.85 2.82 3.94
N LEU A 88 3.06 2.62 4.45
CA LEU A 88 3.34 2.66 5.89
C LEU A 88 4.45 3.69 6.14
N ALA A 89 4.26 4.57 7.12
CA ALA A 89 5.27 5.48 7.62
C ALA A 89 5.50 5.24 9.11
N TYR A 90 6.74 5.38 9.57
CA TYR A 90 7.14 5.18 10.96
C TYR A 90 8.39 5.98 11.31
N ASP A 91 8.52 6.37 12.57
CA ASP A 91 9.75 7.00 13.10
C ASP A 91 10.81 5.96 13.42
N TYR A 92 10.39 4.83 14.00
CA TYR A 92 11.25 3.69 14.31
C TYR A 92 10.50 2.36 14.07
N MET A 93 11.25 1.29 13.76
CA MET A 93 10.69 -0.02 13.51
C MET A 93 11.51 -1.10 14.21
N THR A 94 10.82 -2.06 14.82
CA THR A 94 11.39 -3.27 15.41
C THR A 94 10.81 -4.53 14.77
N GLY A 95 11.46 -5.66 15.04
CA GLY A 95 11.12 -6.95 14.45
C GLY A 95 11.75 -7.16 13.07
N SER A 96 11.13 -8.04 12.28
CA SER A 96 11.67 -8.50 11.00
C SER A 96 10.99 -7.84 9.81
N THR A 97 11.76 -7.19 8.94
CA THR A 97 11.24 -6.67 7.66
C THR A 97 10.73 -7.77 6.73
N ASN A 98 11.25 -8.99 6.89
CA ASN A 98 10.79 -10.17 6.14
C ASN A 98 9.38 -10.63 6.58
N ALA A 99 8.81 -10.06 7.64
CA ALA A 99 7.44 -10.34 8.04
C ALA A 99 6.41 -9.81 7.05
N LEU A 100 6.74 -8.76 6.30
CA LEU A 100 5.84 -8.13 5.35
C LEU A 100 5.77 -8.92 4.04
N VAL A 101 4.56 -9.20 3.58
CA VAL A 101 4.27 -9.72 2.25
C VAL A 101 3.26 -8.82 1.56
N LEU A 102 3.44 -8.62 0.25
CA LEU A 102 2.55 -7.81 -0.58
C LEU A 102 1.56 -8.73 -1.31
N ASP A 103 0.27 -8.52 -1.08
CA ASP A 103 -0.83 -9.12 -1.83
C ASP A 103 -1.45 -8.07 -2.74
N PHE A 104 -1.52 -8.40 -4.02
CA PHE A 104 -2.03 -7.57 -5.10
C PHE A 104 -2.94 -8.40 -6.02
N SER A 105 -3.38 -9.56 -5.53
CA SER A 105 -4.30 -10.43 -6.24
C SER A 105 -5.57 -9.65 -6.61
N GLY A 106 -5.98 -9.75 -7.88
CA GLY A 106 -7.16 -9.05 -8.41
C GLY A 106 -6.95 -7.61 -8.85
N THR A 107 -5.74 -7.02 -8.72
CA THR A 107 -5.50 -5.61 -9.08
C THR A 107 -5.16 -5.37 -10.56
N GLY A 108 -4.66 -6.41 -11.26
CA GLY A 108 -4.18 -6.29 -12.65
C GLY A 108 -2.75 -5.73 -12.78
N PHE A 109 -2.03 -5.51 -11.67
CA PHE A 109 -0.61 -5.17 -11.69
C PHE A 109 0.27 -6.42 -11.81
N GLN A 110 1.44 -6.24 -12.42
CA GLN A 110 2.51 -7.22 -12.50
C GLN A 110 3.76 -6.69 -11.79
N GLN A 111 4.64 -7.61 -11.36
CA GLN A 111 5.93 -7.29 -10.74
C GLN A 111 5.84 -6.29 -9.58
N PRO A 112 4.99 -6.52 -8.57
CA PRO A 112 4.95 -5.62 -7.46
C PRO A 112 6.20 -5.81 -6.61
N ALA A 113 6.72 -4.69 -6.12
CA ALA A 113 7.86 -4.68 -5.23
C ALA A 113 7.46 -4.02 -3.91
N LEU A 114 7.91 -4.62 -2.82
CA LEU A 114 7.84 -4.04 -1.49
C LEU A 114 9.26 -3.65 -1.09
N THR A 115 9.44 -2.38 -0.73
CA THR A 115 10.72 -1.85 -0.26
C THR A 115 10.52 -1.28 1.14
N VAL A 116 11.28 -1.80 2.10
CA VAL A 116 11.29 -1.28 3.47
C VAL A 116 12.48 -0.33 3.60
N GLY A 117 12.19 0.95 3.83
CA GLY A 117 13.18 2.00 4.05
C GLY A 117 13.43 2.27 5.53
N ALA A 118 14.14 3.36 5.82
CA ALA A 118 14.42 3.76 7.21
C ALA A 118 13.18 4.30 7.94
N GLN A 119 12.21 4.85 7.22
CA GLN A 119 11.04 5.57 7.79
C GLN A 119 9.72 5.22 7.08
N GLY A 120 9.69 4.11 6.34
CA GLY A 120 8.46 3.71 5.66
C GLY A 120 8.59 2.49 4.78
N VAL A 121 7.43 1.91 4.47
CA VAL A 121 7.27 0.85 3.49
C VAL A 121 6.67 1.44 2.23
N THR A 122 7.37 1.26 1.13
CA THR A 122 6.95 1.69 -0.20
C THR A 122 6.57 0.48 -1.03
N ILE A 123 5.41 0.55 -1.68
CA ILE A 123 5.00 -0.39 -2.71
C ILE A 123 5.29 0.21 -4.08
N SER A 124 5.76 -0.61 -5.02
CA SER A 124 5.82 -0.26 -6.43
C SER A 124 4.96 -1.21 -7.24
N LEU A 125 4.11 -0.65 -8.10
CA LEU A 125 3.14 -1.38 -8.91
C LEU A 125 3.39 -1.04 -10.38
N VAL A 126 3.54 -2.04 -11.24
CA VAL A 126 3.74 -1.85 -12.68
C VAL A 126 2.57 -2.48 -13.45
N PRO A 127 1.88 -1.73 -14.32
CA PRO A 127 0.81 -2.26 -15.16
C PRO A 127 1.29 -3.34 -16.12
N GLU A 128 0.37 -4.20 -16.55
CA GLU A 128 0.65 -5.17 -17.62
C GLU A 128 1.13 -4.49 -18.92
N PRO A 129 2.10 -5.10 -19.65
CA PRO A 129 2.59 -4.56 -20.91
C PRO A 129 1.49 -4.27 -21.94
N ALA A 130 0.41 -5.06 -21.94
CA ALA A 130 -0.72 -4.88 -22.84
C ALA A 130 -1.49 -3.57 -22.57
N ALA A 131 -1.65 -3.18 -21.30
CA ALA A 131 -2.30 -1.93 -20.93
C ALA A 131 -1.45 -0.71 -21.37
N ALA A 132 -0.13 -0.79 -21.19
CA ALA A 132 0.81 0.24 -21.64
C ALA A 132 0.79 0.40 -23.18
N LEU A 133 0.78 -0.71 -23.92
CA LEU A 133 0.69 -0.69 -25.38
C LEU A 133 -0.64 -0.12 -25.88
N ALA A 134 -1.76 -0.47 -25.24
CA ALA A 134 -3.08 0.06 -25.58
C ALA A 134 -3.15 1.58 -25.40
N ALA A 135 -2.57 2.11 -24.30
CA ALA A 135 -2.49 3.55 -24.06
C ALA A 135 -1.68 4.27 -25.15
N ILE A 136 -0.53 3.70 -25.55
CA ILE A 136 0.30 4.24 -26.63
C ILE A 136 -0.46 4.25 -27.96
N PHE A 137 -1.15 3.16 -28.30
CA PHE A 137 -1.96 3.08 -29.53
C PHE A 137 -3.11 4.10 -29.53
N ALA A 138 -3.80 4.27 -28.41
CA ALA A 138 -4.86 5.28 -28.27
C ALA A 138 -4.31 6.70 -28.48
N LEU A 139 -3.13 7.01 -27.92
CA LEU A 139 -2.46 8.31 -28.09
C LEU A 139 -2.09 8.56 -29.56
N LEU A 140 -1.54 7.55 -30.24
CA LEU A 140 -1.18 7.63 -31.67
C LEU A 140 -2.39 7.83 -32.56
N LEU A 141 -3.52 7.17 -32.27
CA LEU A 141 -4.78 7.34 -33.01
C LEU A 141 -5.39 8.73 -32.78
N ALA A 142 -5.33 9.26 -31.56
CA ALA A 142 -5.80 10.61 -31.25
C ALA A 142 -4.93 11.69 -31.92
N ALA A 143 -3.61 11.50 -31.95
CA ALA A 143 -2.68 12.40 -32.62
C ALA A 143 -2.86 12.43 -34.15
N ARG A 144 -3.30 11.33 -34.77
CA ARG A 144 -3.63 11.26 -36.21
C ARG A 144 -4.93 11.97 -36.60
N ARG A 145 -5.78 12.35 -35.64
CA ARG A 145 -7.07 13.03 -35.90
C ARG A 145 -7.00 14.56 -35.78
N LYS A 146 -5.82 15.13 -35.51
CA LYS A 146 -5.55 16.56 -35.56
C LYS A 146 -4.76 16.88 -36.82
#